data_AF-A0A914Y2S1-F1
#
_entry.id   AF-A0A914Y2S1-F1
#
_cell.length_a   1.000
_cell.length_b   1.000
_cell.length_c   1.000
_cell.angle_alpha   90.00
_cell.angle_beta   90.00
_cell.angle_gamma   90.00
#
_symmetry.space_group_name_H-M   'P 1'
#
loop_
_entity.id
_entity.type
_entity.pdbx_description
1 polymer ?
#
loop_
_entity_poly.entity_id
_entity_poly.type
_entity_poly.pdbx_seq_one_letter_code
_entity_poly.pdbx_strand_id
1 'polypeptide(L)'
;MLSTQHRMRPEISSMMQQHFYEDLLNSEVVLSRPHVKGLQKDVVYIQHSNPEIYVEEDESRKNVFEVNYALSLTKYFLQQGYDFNQIAILCTYSIQRYNLRRAAKKMFGDEENSRISKIRIENVDNYQGEECDIIILSLVRSKSENNKIGYLNVNLLF
;
A
#
# COMPACT_ATOMS: atom_id res chain seq x y z
N MET A 1 11.81 -16.56 -20.59
CA MET A 1 11.07 -15.63 -19.71
C MET A 1 10.21 -16.49 -18.78
N LEU A 2 10.17 -16.23 -17.47
CA LEU A 2 9.25 -16.92 -16.57
C LEU A 2 7.84 -16.37 -16.85
N SER A 3 6.94 -17.18 -17.42
CA SER A 3 5.56 -16.76 -17.70
C SER A 3 4.62 -17.00 -16.52
N THR A 4 4.96 -17.89 -15.59
CA THR A 4 4.09 -18.25 -14.46
C THR A 4 4.42 -17.45 -13.19
N GLN A 5 3.41 -16.83 -12.57
CA GLN A 5 3.52 -16.13 -11.30
C GLN A 5 2.98 -16.97 -10.12
N HIS A 6 3.63 -16.83 -8.97
CA HIS A 6 3.40 -17.63 -7.77
C HIS A 6 3.04 -16.81 -6.51
N ARG A 7 2.87 -15.49 -6.66
CA ARG A 7 2.77 -14.55 -5.54
C ARG A 7 1.36 -14.00 -5.37
N MET A 8 0.84 -13.32 -6.39
CA MET A 8 -0.38 -12.53 -6.26
C MET A 8 -1.62 -13.35 -6.63
N ARG A 9 -2.78 -12.99 -6.08
CA ARG A 9 -4.04 -13.60 -6.50
C ARG A 9 -4.39 -13.21 -7.96
N PRO A 10 -5.23 -14.00 -8.67
CA PRO A 10 -5.65 -13.70 -10.04
C PRO A 10 -6.25 -12.31 -10.25
N GLU A 11 -6.98 -11.79 -9.26
CA GLU A 11 -7.58 -10.46 -9.33
C GLU A 11 -6.50 -9.37 -9.49
N ILE A 12 -5.34 -9.54 -8.85
CA ILE A 12 -4.21 -8.62 -8.95
C ILE A 12 -3.41 -8.87 -10.25
N SER A 13 -3.11 -10.13 -10.58
CA SER A 13 -2.32 -10.45 -11.78
C SER A 13 -3.05 -10.11 -13.08
N SER A 14 -4.39 -10.14 -13.07
CA SER A 14 -5.20 -9.74 -14.23
C SER A 14 -4.93 -8.30 -14.67
N MET A 15 -4.71 -7.38 -13.71
CA MET A 15 -4.35 -6.01 -14.02
C MET A 15 -2.95 -5.92 -14.66
N MET A 16 -2.02 -6.76 -14.20
CA MET A 16 -0.67 -6.82 -14.78
C MET A 16 -0.69 -7.40 -16.20
N GLN A 17 -1.53 -8.41 -16.44
CA GLN A 17 -1.73 -9.00 -17.77
C GLN A 17 -2.26 -7.96 -18.76
N GLN A 18 -3.25 -7.18 -18.35
CA GLN A 18 -3.90 -6.17 -19.20
C GLN A 18 -2.96 -5.04 -19.65
N HIS A 19 -1.90 -4.75 -18.88
CA HIS A 19 -1.10 -3.54 -19.09
C HIS A 19 0.39 -3.79 -19.35
N PHE A 20 0.94 -4.93 -18.93
CA PHE A 20 2.40 -5.15 -18.94
C PHE A 20 2.83 -6.52 -19.46
N TYR A 21 2.04 -7.58 -19.28
CA TYR A 21 2.46 -8.95 -19.54
C TYR A 21 1.36 -9.82 -20.15
N GLU A 22 1.20 -9.80 -21.48
CA GLU A 22 0.14 -10.54 -22.20
C GLU A 22 0.08 -12.04 -21.86
N ASP A 23 1.24 -12.69 -21.69
CA ASP A 23 1.35 -14.14 -21.45
C ASP A 23 1.58 -14.53 -19.97
N LEU A 24 1.25 -13.65 -19.01
CA LEU A 24 1.43 -13.97 -17.59
C LEU A 24 0.40 -15.03 -17.15
N LEU A 25 0.86 -16.17 -16.66
CA LEU A 25 0.04 -17.29 -16.18
C LEU A 25 0.01 -17.33 -14.65
N ASN A 26 -1.10 -17.82 -14.09
CA ASN A 26 -1.25 -18.04 -12.66
C ASN A 26 -0.89 -19.49 -12.31
N SER A 27 -0.04 -19.69 -11.29
CA SER A 27 0.18 -21.03 -10.74
C SER A 27 -1.02 -21.54 -9.93
N GLU A 28 -1.15 -22.86 -9.75
CA GLU A 28 -2.26 -23.45 -9.00
C GLU A 28 -2.35 -22.95 -7.54
N VAL A 29 -1.20 -22.65 -6.93
CA VAL A 29 -1.11 -22.14 -5.55
C VAL A 29 -1.83 -20.81 -5.39
N VAL A 30 -1.76 -19.92 -6.38
CA VAL A 30 -2.40 -18.60 -6.26
C VAL A 30 -3.92 -18.65 -6.46
N LEU A 31 -4.43 -19.71 -7.13
CA LEU A 31 -5.86 -19.90 -7.36
C LEU A 31 -6.60 -20.29 -6.08
N SER A 32 -5.90 -20.89 -5.12
CA SER A 32 -6.45 -21.36 -3.83
C SER A 32 -6.15 -20.45 -2.64
N ARG A 33 -5.49 -19.30 -2.86
CA ARG A 33 -5.26 -18.32 -1.79
C ARG A 33 -6.61 -17.86 -1.20
N PRO A 34 -6.70 -17.65 0.11
CA PRO A 34 -7.93 -17.14 0.73
C PRO A 34 -8.16 -15.67 0.37
N HIS A 35 -9.44 -15.26 0.33
CA HIS A 35 -9.81 -13.85 0.18
C HIS A 35 -9.45 -13.06 1.45
N VAL A 36 -9.25 -11.76 1.31
CA VAL A 36 -8.97 -10.87 2.45
C VAL A 36 -10.19 -10.79 3.36
N LYS A 37 -10.04 -11.22 4.62
CA LYS A 37 -11.12 -11.21 5.62
C LYS A 37 -11.64 -9.80 5.81
N GLY A 38 -12.97 -9.67 5.83
CA GLY A 38 -13.64 -8.41 6.07
C GLY A 38 -13.82 -7.53 4.82
N LEU A 39 -13.25 -7.91 3.68
CA LEU A 39 -13.48 -7.23 2.40
C LEU A 39 -14.40 -8.06 1.49
N GLN A 40 -15.15 -7.37 0.63
CA GLN A 40 -15.92 -8.00 -0.44
C GLN A 40 -15.09 -8.29 -1.70
N LYS A 41 -13.96 -7.59 -1.86
CA LYS A 41 -13.04 -7.68 -3.00
C LYS A 41 -11.60 -7.59 -2.49
N ASP A 42 -10.66 -8.28 -3.16
CA ASP A 42 -9.24 -8.25 -2.79
C ASP A 42 -8.48 -7.04 -3.36
N VAL A 43 -9.09 -6.32 -4.32
CA VAL A 43 -8.59 -5.04 -4.84
C VAL A 43 -9.68 -3.99 -4.65
N VAL A 44 -9.35 -2.93 -3.89
CA VAL A 44 -10.28 -1.85 -3.55
C VAL A 44 -9.59 -0.51 -3.73
N TYR A 45 -10.23 0.39 -4.48
CA TYR A 45 -9.81 1.78 -4.62
C TYR A 45 -10.62 2.68 -3.71
N ILE A 46 -9.92 3.47 -2.89
CA ILE A 46 -10.54 4.44 -2.00
C ILE A 46 -10.24 5.83 -2.55
N GLN A 47 -11.27 6.50 -3.04
CA GLN A 47 -11.17 7.86 -3.52
C GLN A 47 -11.48 8.86 -2.40
N HIS A 48 -10.69 9.91 -2.29
CA HIS A 48 -10.95 11.04 -1.40
C HIS A 48 -10.48 12.36 -2.02
N SER A 49 -10.96 13.48 -1.48
CA SER A 49 -10.58 14.83 -1.90
C SER A 49 -9.82 15.62 -0.83
N ASN A 50 -9.40 14.96 0.26
CA ASN A 50 -8.64 15.61 1.33
C ASN A 50 -7.29 16.13 0.82
N PRO A 51 -6.97 17.42 1.02
CA PRO A 51 -5.81 18.06 0.41
C PRO A 51 -4.49 17.52 0.95
N GLU A 52 -3.51 17.45 0.07
CA GLU A 52 -2.11 17.23 0.40
C GLU A 52 -1.47 18.49 0.99
N ILE A 53 -0.38 18.30 1.73
CA ILE A 53 0.44 19.37 2.29
C ILE A 53 1.83 19.26 1.66
N TYR A 54 2.28 20.33 1.02
CA TYR A 54 3.67 20.47 0.56
C TYR A 54 4.57 20.83 1.75
N VAL A 55 5.73 20.20 1.83
CA VAL A 55 6.75 20.45 2.86
C VAL A 55 8.00 20.93 2.13
N GLU A 56 8.26 22.25 2.22
CA GLU A 56 9.34 22.92 1.49
C GLU A 56 10.72 22.36 1.84
N GLU A 57 10.99 22.14 3.13
CA GLU A 57 12.29 21.66 3.64
C GLU A 57 12.70 20.30 3.05
N ASP A 58 11.73 19.43 2.76
CA ASP A 58 11.95 18.09 2.22
C ASP A 58 11.69 18.00 0.71
N GLU A 59 11.26 19.10 0.08
CA GLU A 59 10.69 19.14 -1.28
C GLU A 59 9.67 18.01 -1.53
N SER A 60 8.85 17.72 -0.51
CA SER A 60 8.02 16.51 -0.45
C SER A 60 6.56 16.81 -0.14
N ARG A 61 5.71 15.78 -0.20
CA ARG A 61 4.26 15.90 0.03
C ARG A 61 3.79 14.87 1.02
N LYS A 62 2.82 15.26 1.85
CA LYS A 62 2.12 14.36 2.78
C LYS A 62 0.62 14.55 2.69
N ASN A 63 -0.11 13.51 3.06
CA ASN A 63 -1.56 13.55 3.17
C ASN A 63 -1.96 12.92 4.51
N VAL A 64 -2.37 13.77 5.46
CA VAL A 64 -2.73 13.36 6.83
C VAL A 64 -3.97 12.48 6.86
N PHE A 65 -4.91 12.70 5.93
CA PHE A 65 -6.08 11.84 5.81
C PHE A 65 -5.67 10.41 5.45
N GLU A 66 -4.80 10.25 4.45
CA GLU A 66 -4.31 8.93 4.05
C GLU A 66 -3.52 8.24 5.18
N VAL A 67 -2.73 8.99 5.96
CA VAL A 67 -2.03 8.45 7.14
C VAL A 67 -3.03 7.85 8.12
N ASN A 68 -4.06 8.61 8.49
CA ASN A 68 -5.05 8.15 9.46
C ASN A 68 -5.86 6.97 8.91
N TYR A 69 -6.27 7.05 7.65
CA TYR A 69 -7.04 6.01 7.00
C TYR A 69 -6.26 4.69 6.90
N ALA A 70 -5.00 4.74 6.46
CA ALA A 70 -4.15 3.56 6.35
C ALA A 70 -3.98 2.85 7.69
N LEU A 71 -3.73 3.60 8.78
CA LEU A 71 -3.56 3.02 10.12
C LEU A 71 -4.88 2.49 10.69
N SER A 72 -6.00 3.17 10.44
CA SER A 72 -7.33 2.65 10.78
C SER A 72 -7.63 1.35 10.05
N LEU A 73 -7.26 1.24 8.78
CA LEU A 73 -7.44 0.03 7.99
C LEU A 73 -6.51 -1.11 8.48
N THR A 74 -5.25 -0.80 8.84
CA THR A 74 -4.38 -1.76 9.52
C THR A 74 -5.03 -2.27 10.80
N LYS A 75 -5.53 -1.37 11.67
CA LYS A 75 -6.21 -1.75 12.90
C LYS A 75 -7.41 -2.67 12.63
N TYR A 76 -8.18 -2.37 11.59
CA TYR A 76 -9.30 -3.20 11.16
C TYR A 76 -8.84 -4.62 10.79
N PHE A 77 -7.79 -4.76 9.99
CA PHE A 77 -7.27 -6.09 9.63
C PHE A 77 -6.70 -6.86 10.82
N LEU A 78 -6.03 -6.19 11.77
CA LEU A 78 -5.61 -6.82 13.01
C LEU A 78 -6.81 -7.39 13.80
N GLN A 79 -7.94 -6.69 13.79
CA GLN A 79 -9.19 -7.16 14.41
C GLN A 79 -9.83 -8.36 13.66
N GLN A 80 -9.53 -8.54 12.36
CA GLN A 80 -9.91 -9.74 11.60
C GLN A 80 -8.97 -10.94 11.85
N GLY A 81 -7.97 -10.78 12.71
CA GLY A 81 -7.01 -11.82 13.09
C GLY A 81 -5.80 -11.93 12.17
N TYR A 82 -5.47 -10.87 11.42
CA TYR A 82 -4.16 -10.76 10.76
C TYR A 82 -3.10 -10.28 11.76
N ASP A 83 -1.85 -10.68 11.53
CA ASP A 83 -0.70 -10.15 12.26
C ASP A 83 -0.04 -8.98 11.54
N PHE A 84 0.72 -8.17 12.27
CA PHE A 84 1.42 -7.00 11.73
C PHE A 84 2.37 -7.32 10.57
N ASN A 85 3.00 -8.50 10.56
CA ASN A 85 3.91 -8.92 9.49
C ASN A 85 3.19 -9.32 8.19
N GLN A 86 1.87 -9.48 8.23
CA GLN A 86 1.01 -9.79 7.09
C GLN A 86 0.47 -8.53 6.41
N ILE A 87 0.77 -7.34 6.94
CA ILE A 87 0.30 -6.06 6.43
C ILE A 87 1.50 -5.16 6.15
N ALA A 88 1.59 -4.63 4.93
CA ALA A 88 2.53 -3.59 4.57
C ALA A 88 1.79 -2.32 4.12
N ILE A 89 2.26 -1.16 4.59
CA ILE A 89 1.82 0.15 4.11
C ILE A 89 2.91 0.70 3.19
N LEU A 90 2.56 0.94 1.94
CA LEU A 90 3.45 1.53 0.95
C LEU A 90 3.03 2.97 0.69
N CYS A 91 4.02 3.82 0.42
CA CYS A 91 3.78 5.20 0.02
C CYS A 91 4.83 5.69 -0.97
N THR A 92 4.52 6.76 -1.69
CA THR A 92 5.40 7.29 -2.76
C THR A 92 6.28 8.47 -2.32
N TYR A 93 6.08 8.99 -1.11
CA TYR A 93 6.81 10.15 -0.59
C TYR A 93 7.48 9.85 0.76
N SER A 94 8.76 10.21 0.90
CA SER A 94 9.54 9.97 2.12
C SER A 94 8.94 10.64 3.36
N ILE A 95 8.43 11.87 3.22
CA ILE A 95 7.78 12.55 4.35
C ILE A 95 6.46 11.85 4.74
N GLN A 96 5.73 11.28 3.79
CA GLN A 96 4.55 10.47 4.09
C GLN A 96 4.93 9.22 4.88
N ARG A 97 6.00 8.52 4.48
CA ARG A 97 6.53 7.36 5.21
C ARG A 97 6.88 7.72 6.65
N TYR A 98 7.58 8.83 6.85
CA TYR A 98 7.91 9.34 8.19
C TYR A 98 6.65 9.59 9.03
N ASN A 99 5.64 10.26 8.46
CA ASN A 99 4.38 10.54 9.16
C ASN A 99 3.61 9.25 9.49
N LEU A 100 3.56 8.27 8.58
CA LEU A 100 2.97 6.95 8.81
C LEU A 100 3.66 6.24 9.97
N ARG A 101 4.99 6.17 9.99
CA ARG A 101 5.75 5.54 11.07
C ARG A 101 5.51 6.21 12.42
N ARG A 102 5.55 7.54 12.45
CA ARG A 102 5.31 8.31 13.69
C ARG A 102 3.89 8.11 14.22
N ALA A 103 2.89 8.14 13.33
CA ALA A 103 1.49 7.92 13.70
C ALA A 103 1.22 6.46 14.09
N ALA A 104 1.87 5.48 13.45
CA ALA A 104 1.78 4.07 13.81
C ALA A 104 2.32 3.82 15.22
N LYS A 105 3.49 4.40 15.57
CA LYS A 105 4.04 4.34 16.93
C LYS A 105 3.04 4.89 17.96
N LYS A 106 2.42 6.04 17.66
CA LYS A 106 1.40 6.61 18.54
C LYS A 106 0.14 5.75 18.66
N MET A 107 -0.31 5.12 17.58
CA MET A 107 -1.57 4.37 17.55
C MET A 107 -1.44 2.97 18.18
N PHE A 108 -0.33 2.29 17.92
CA PHE A 108 -0.16 0.90 18.31
C PHE A 108 0.78 0.74 19.52
N GLY A 109 1.64 1.72 19.83
CA GLY A 109 2.68 1.67 20.86
C GLY A 109 4.11 1.78 20.30
N ASP A 110 5.10 1.88 21.19
CA ASP A 110 6.52 1.98 20.82
C ASP A 110 7.17 0.62 20.51
N GLU A 111 8.39 0.62 19.99
CA GLU A 111 9.17 -0.55 19.56
C GLU A 111 9.41 -1.60 20.66
N GLU A 112 9.26 -1.23 21.94
CA GLU A 112 9.27 -2.17 23.07
C GLU A 112 8.10 -3.18 22.99
N ASN A 113 6.97 -2.78 22.38
CA ASN A 113 5.97 -3.71 21.89
C ASN A 113 6.48 -4.34 20.58
N SER A 114 7.21 -5.45 20.71
CA SER A 114 7.78 -6.32 19.65
C SER A 114 6.88 -6.60 18.43
N ARG A 115 5.56 -6.39 18.55
CA ARG A 115 4.60 -6.60 17.46
C ARG A 115 4.58 -5.47 16.44
N ILE A 116 4.89 -4.23 16.83
CA ILE A 116 4.74 -3.04 15.98
C ILE A 116 5.94 -2.86 15.06
N SER A 117 7.14 -3.22 15.53
CA SER A 117 8.33 -3.27 14.68
C SER A 117 8.17 -4.19 13.46
N LYS A 118 7.15 -5.06 13.46
CA LYS A 118 6.82 -5.95 12.35
C LYS A 118 5.93 -5.31 11.27
N ILE A 119 5.28 -4.16 11.54
CA ILE A 119 4.53 -3.47 10.49
C ILE A 119 5.51 -2.89 9.48
N ARG A 120 5.40 -3.31 8.21
CA ARG A 120 6.26 -2.79 7.16
C ARG A 120 5.67 -1.50 6.63
N ILE A 121 6.34 -0.38 6.88
CA ILE A 121 5.96 0.93 6.33
C ILE A 121 7.12 1.44 5.49
N GLU A 122 7.01 1.34 4.17
CA GLU A 122 8.10 1.65 3.25
C GLU A 122 7.67 2.51 2.05
N ASN A 123 8.68 3.08 1.38
CA ASN A 123 8.50 3.65 0.06
C ASN A 123 8.35 2.53 -0.98
N VAL A 124 7.60 2.76 -2.06
CA VAL A 124 7.41 1.76 -3.13
C VAL A 124 8.75 1.25 -3.69
N ASP A 125 9.71 2.16 -3.92
CA ASP A 125 11.03 1.80 -4.44
C ASP A 125 11.83 0.88 -3.49
N ASN A 126 11.69 1.10 -2.18
CA ASN A 126 12.36 0.29 -1.16
C ASN A 126 11.70 -1.07 -0.94
N TYR A 127 10.56 -1.33 -1.57
CA TYR A 127 9.79 -2.56 -1.43
C TYR A 127 9.94 -3.49 -2.66
N GLN A 128 10.84 -3.17 -3.58
CA GLN A 128 11.07 -3.98 -4.77
C GLN A 128 11.58 -5.38 -4.41
N GLY A 129 10.89 -6.41 -4.89
CA GLY A 129 11.25 -7.81 -4.63
C GLY A 129 10.61 -8.42 -3.39
N GLU A 130 10.10 -7.58 -2.48
CA GLU A 130 9.40 -7.99 -1.27
C GLU A 130 7.94 -8.40 -1.54
N GLU A 131 7.33 -9.07 -0.56
CA GLU A 131 5.92 -9.46 -0.60
C GLU A 131 5.24 -9.39 0.78
N CYS A 132 3.92 -9.20 0.75
CA CYS A 132 3.05 -9.22 1.92
C CYS A 132 1.69 -9.79 1.55
N ASP A 133 0.96 -10.29 2.54
CA ASP A 133 -0.40 -10.79 2.32
C ASP A 133 -1.38 -9.65 2.00
N ILE A 134 -1.21 -8.49 2.65
CA ILE A 134 -2.04 -7.29 2.47
C ILE A 134 -1.14 -6.07 2.22
N ILE A 135 -1.41 -5.36 1.12
CA ILE A 135 -0.77 -4.08 0.80
C ILE A 135 -1.81 -2.95 0.95
N ILE A 136 -1.44 -1.91 1.70
CA ILE A 136 -2.16 -0.64 1.78
C ILE A 136 -1.30 0.42 1.08
N LEU A 137 -1.76 0.95 -0.05
CA LEU A 137 -1.00 1.93 -0.84
C LEU A 137 -1.53 3.36 -0.62
N SER A 138 -0.68 4.24 -0.10
CA SER A 138 -0.92 5.69 0.04
C SER A 138 -0.25 6.44 -1.11
N LEU A 139 -1.06 7.03 -1.99
CA LEU A 139 -0.58 7.76 -3.17
C LEU A 139 -0.23 9.21 -2.86
N VAL A 140 -0.74 9.77 -1.76
CA VAL A 140 -0.56 11.13 -1.25
C VAL A 140 -1.20 12.20 -2.12
N ARG A 141 -1.14 12.05 -3.44
CA ARG A 141 -1.50 13.11 -4.38
C ARG A 141 -3.00 13.31 -4.44
N SER A 142 -3.46 14.47 -3.98
CA SER A 142 -4.84 14.91 -4.09
C SER A 142 -4.86 16.34 -4.62
N LYS A 143 -5.74 16.59 -5.61
CA LYS A 143 -5.94 17.86 -6.35
C LYS A 143 -5.00 19.00 -5.92
N SER A 144 -3.89 19.15 -6.64
CA SER A 144 -3.13 20.40 -6.63
C SER A 144 -3.79 21.39 -7.59
N GLU A 145 -3.61 22.69 -7.39
CA GLU A 145 -4.18 23.77 -8.22
C GLU A 145 -3.94 23.62 -9.74
N ASN A 146 -3.01 22.75 -10.16
CA ASN A 146 -2.66 22.50 -11.56
C ASN A 146 -2.80 21.04 -12.03
N ASN A 147 -3.52 20.16 -11.31
CA ASN A 147 -3.70 18.73 -11.67
C ASN A 147 -2.39 17.93 -11.92
N LYS A 148 -1.22 18.43 -11.51
CA LYS A 148 0.05 17.71 -11.67
C LYS A 148 0.13 16.62 -10.59
N ILE A 149 0.53 15.40 -10.95
CA ILE A 149 0.68 14.24 -10.04
C ILE A 149 2.15 13.90 -9.69
N GLY A 150 3.14 14.65 -10.19
CA GLY A 150 4.56 14.42 -9.88
C GLY A 150 5.07 13.07 -10.43
N TYR A 151 5.96 12.39 -9.70
CA TYR A 151 6.51 11.07 -10.09
C TYR A 151 5.46 9.96 -10.24
N LEU A 152 4.22 10.14 -9.77
CA LEU A 152 3.12 9.22 -10.09
C LEU A 152 2.75 9.20 -11.59
N ASN A 153 3.33 10.10 -12.38
CA ASN A 153 3.19 10.10 -13.83
C ASN A 153 3.99 8.97 -14.52
N VAL A 154 4.63 8.07 -13.76
CA VAL A 154 5.19 6.82 -14.27
C VAL A 154 4.06 5.80 -14.36
N ASN A 155 3.22 5.88 -15.41
CA ASN A 155 2.18 4.89 -15.78
C ASN A 155 1.47 4.19 -14.60
N LEU A 156 1.15 4.90 -13.52
CA LEU A 156 0.23 4.42 -12.49
C LEU A 156 -1.17 4.85 -12.93
N LEU A 157 -1.67 4.15 -13.93
CA LEU A 157 -3.02 4.28 -14.45
C LEU A 157 -3.94 3.46 -13.53
N PHE A 158 -4.62 4.16 -12.63
CA PHE A 158 -5.83 3.66 -11.97
C PHE A 158 -7.05 4.02 -12.80
#